data_AF-A0AAW6FWZ0-F1
#
_entry.id   AF-A0AAW6FWZ0-F1
#
_cell.length_a   1.000
_cell.length_b   1.000
_cell.length_c   1.000
_cell.angle_alpha   90.00
_cell.angle_beta   90.00
_cell.angle_gamma   90.00
#
_symmetry.space_group_name_H-M   'P 1'
#
loop_
_entity.id
_entity.type
_entity.pdbx_description
1 polymer ?
#
loop_
_entity_poly.entity_id
_entity_poly.type
_entity_poly.pdbx_seq_one_letter_code
_entity_poly.pdbx_strand_id
1 'polypeptide(L)'
;MTWAELVMANRTQKGFTHDYDIVYGPVANDRVYLQFGLYESGAISIDTLIRELKTYKLIDQYLFHTEKALTALHFIEATKIE
;
A
#
# COMPACT_ATOMS: atom_id res chain seq x y z
N MET A 1 -0.24 12.39 4.16
CA MET A 1 -0.94 11.10 4.31
C MET A 1 0.10 10.00 4.32
N THR A 2 0.07 9.13 5.31
CA THR A 2 0.90 7.92 5.37
C THR A 2 0.35 6.86 4.41
N TRP A 3 1.16 5.85 4.07
CA TRP A 3 0.69 4.72 3.26
C TRP A 3 -0.54 4.04 3.88
N ALA A 4 -0.56 3.85 5.21
CA ALA A 4 -1.68 3.19 5.89
C ALA A 4 -2.96 4.03 5.78
N GLU A 5 -2.86 5.35 5.96
CA GLU A 5 -3.98 6.28 5.78
C GLU A 5 -4.50 6.26 4.33
N LEU A 6 -3.61 6.21 3.33
CA LEU A 6 -3.96 6.13 1.92
C LEU A 6 -4.75 4.85 1.62
N VAL A 7 -4.29 3.70 2.12
CA VAL A 7 -5.00 2.43 1.94
C VAL A 7 -6.35 2.47 2.63
N MET A 8 -6.42 3.02 3.85
CA MET A 8 -7.70 3.13 4.57
C MET A 8 -8.69 4.02 3.82
N ALA A 9 -8.25 5.17 3.31
CA ALA A 9 -9.10 6.08 2.56
C ALA A 9 -9.66 5.40 1.30
N ASN A 10 -8.82 4.69 0.54
CA ASN A 10 -9.28 3.92 -0.63
C ASN A 10 -10.32 2.84 -0.29
N ARG A 11 -10.22 2.20 0.89
CA ARG A 11 -11.13 1.12 1.29
C ARG A 11 -12.44 1.61 1.90
N THR A 12 -12.41 2.74 2.62
CA THR A 12 -13.53 3.19 3.46
C THR A 12 -14.27 4.41 2.91
N GLN A 13 -13.63 5.22 2.08
CA GLN A 13 -14.19 6.46 1.56
C GLN A 13 -14.55 6.29 0.08
N LYS A 14 -15.84 6.09 -0.19
CA LYS A 14 -16.33 5.91 -1.56
C LYS A 14 -16.05 7.17 -2.39
N GLY A 15 -15.38 7.01 -3.53
CA GLY A 15 -15.01 8.11 -4.41
C GLY A 15 -13.75 8.87 -3.97
N PHE A 16 -12.99 8.33 -3.01
CA PHE A 16 -11.68 8.87 -2.69
C PHE A 16 -10.74 8.82 -3.90
N THR A 17 -10.03 9.92 -4.12
CA THR A 17 -9.02 10.08 -5.16
C THR A 17 -7.80 10.78 -4.58
N HIS A 18 -6.65 10.61 -5.22
CA HIS A 18 -5.41 11.28 -4.85
C HIS A 18 -4.60 11.65 -6.10
N ASP A 19 -3.72 12.64 -5.98
CA ASP A 19 -2.93 13.15 -7.11
C ASP A 19 -1.47 12.65 -7.11
N TYR A 20 -1.16 11.62 -6.30
CA TYR A 20 0.19 11.03 -6.28
C TYR A 20 0.48 10.27 -7.57
N ASP A 21 1.59 10.62 -8.23
CA ASP A 21 2.11 9.91 -9.41
C ASP A 21 2.62 8.50 -9.06
N ILE A 22 3.37 8.39 -7.95
CA ILE A 22 3.95 7.14 -7.44
C ILE A 22 3.59 7.00 -5.97
N VAL A 23 3.12 5.81 -5.59
CA VAL A 23 2.90 5.43 -4.20
C VAL A 23 3.85 4.31 -3.85
N TYR A 24 4.58 4.49 -2.76
CA TYR A 24 5.51 3.51 -2.20
C TYR A 24 5.02 3.07 -0.82
N GLY A 25 5.12 1.78 -0.54
CA GLY A 25 4.90 1.25 0.78
C GLY A 25 4.99 -0.27 0.85
N PRO A 26 4.62 -0.86 1.99
CA PRO A 26 4.72 -2.28 2.18
C PRO A 26 3.76 -3.10 1.30
N VAL A 27 4.18 -4.31 0.91
CA VAL A 27 3.32 -5.30 0.27
C VAL A 27 2.12 -5.62 1.16
N ALA A 28 0.92 -5.50 0.59
CA ALA A 28 -0.33 -5.91 1.22
C ALA A 28 -0.48 -7.44 1.21
N ASN A 29 0.23 -8.13 2.11
CA ASN A 29 0.09 -9.57 2.33
C ASN A 29 -1.14 -9.92 3.20
N ASP A 30 -1.41 -11.22 3.43
CA ASP A 30 -2.56 -11.71 4.19
C ASP A 30 -2.68 -11.09 5.59
N ARG A 31 -1.53 -10.79 6.22
CA ARG A 31 -1.50 -10.14 7.53
C ARG A 31 -1.91 -8.69 7.45
N VAL A 32 -1.42 -7.94 6.47
CA VAL A 32 -1.90 -6.59 6.19
C VAL A 32 -3.41 -6.62 6.01
N TYR A 33 -3.92 -7.52 5.17
CA TYR A 33 -5.36 -7.66 4.95
C TYR A 33 -6.14 -7.92 6.25
N LEU A 34 -5.65 -8.84 7.10
CA LEU A 34 -6.25 -9.12 8.41
C LEU A 34 -6.29 -7.88 9.31
N GLN A 35 -5.17 -7.15 9.44
CA GLN A 35 -5.11 -5.98 10.32
C GLN A 35 -6.06 -4.86 9.84
N PHE A 36 -6.14 -4.64 8.52
CA PHE A 36 -7.09 -3.71 7.95
C PHE A 36 -8.55 -4.13 8.22
N GLY A 37 -8.88 -5.42 8.08
CA GLY A 37 -10.21 -5.93 8.43
C GLY A 37 -10.56 -5.81 9.91
N LEU A 38 -9.60 -6.00 10.81
CA LEU A 38 -9.79 -5.76 12.25
C LEU A 38 -10.06 -4.29 12.55
N TYR A 39 -9.38 -3.38 11.86
CA TYR A 39 -9.63 -1.95 12.01
C TYR A 39 -11.01 -1.56 11.44
N GLU A 40 -11.37 -2.07 10.26
CA GLU A 40 -12.66 -1.83 9.61
C GLU A 40 -13.85 -2.34 10.45
N SER A 41 -13.68 -3.43 11.19
CA SER A 41 -14.68 -3.93 12.13
C SER A 41 -14.73 -3.16 13.46
N GLY A 42 -13.81 -2.21 13.68
CA GLY A 42 -13.68 -1.45 14.94
C GLY A 42 -13.01 -2.23 16.06
N ALA A 43 -12.47 -3.43 15.79
CA ALA A 43 -11.81 -4.27 16.80
C ALA A 43 -10.46 -3.72 17.26
N ILE A 44 -9.78 -2.91 16.42
CA ILE A 44 -8.52 -2.24 16.78
C ILE A 44 -8.55 -0.75 16.39
N SER A 45 -7.78 0.07 17.12
CA SER A 45 -7.58 1.49 16.80
C SER A 45 -6.60 1.69 15.64
N ILE A 46 -6.60 2.89 15.05
CA ILE A 46 -5.63 3.27 14.01
C ILE A 46 -4.19 3.22 14.52
N ASP A 47 -3.95 3.62 15.78
CA ASP A 47 -2.63 3.52 16.42
C ASP A 47 -2.18 2.07 16.56
N THR A 48 -3.10 1.16 16.86
CA THR A 48 -2.83 -0.28 16.94
C THR A 48 -2.51 -0.85 15.56
N LEU A 49 -3.29 -0.49 14.53
CA LEU A 49 -3.00 -0.86 13.14
C LEU A 49 -1.59 -0.43 12.72
N ILE A 50 -1.22 0.84 12.95
CA ILE A 50 0.11 1.37 12.59
C ILE A 50 1.22 0.63 13.33
N ARG A 51 1.04 0.33 14.62
CA ARG A 51 2.02 -0.42 15.42
C ARG A 51 2.22 -1.84 14.89
N GLU A 52 1.14 -2.56 14.59
CA GLU A 52 1.20 -3.94 14.07
C GLU A 52 1.80 -4.01 12.66
N LEU A 53 1.69 -2.96 11.85
CA LEU A 53 2.36 -2.88 10.55
C LEU A 53 3.87 -2.62 10.69
N LYS A 54 4.30 -1.85 11.69
CA LYS A 54 5.71 -1.51 11.92
C LYS A 54 6.56 -2.66 12.46
N THR A 55 5.95 -3.68 13.05
CA THR A 55 6.67 -4.82 13.65
C THR A 55 7.19 -5.83 12.61
N TYR A 56 6.88 -5.66 11.32
CA TYR A 56 7.27 -6.59 10.27
C TYR A 56 8.18 -5.94 9.23
N LYS A 57 9.18 -6.71 8.78
CA LYS A 57 9.95 -6.39 7.59
C LYS A 57 9.08 -6.67 6.38
N LEU A 58 8.38 -5.65 5.92
CA LEU A 58 7.54 -5.73 4.74
C LEU A 58 8.43 -5.61 3.50
N ILE A 59 8.08 -6.34 2.45
CA ILE A 59 8.71 -6.15 1.14
C ILE A 59 8.14 -4.87 0.56
N ASP A 60 8.99 -4.12 -0.13
CA ASP A 60 8.62 -2.87 -0.78
C ASP A 60 7.73 -3.12 -2.01
N GLN A 61 6.63 -2.38 -2.10
CA GLN A 61 5.73 -2.32 -3.26
C GLN A 61 5.68 -0.89 -3.79
N TYR A 62 5.66 -0.78 -5.11
CA TYR A 62 5.46 0.47 -5.83
C TYR A 62 4.20 0.39 -6.68
N LEU A 63 3.36 1.42 -6.62
CA LEU A 63 2.27 1.69 -7.55
C LEU A 63 2.67 2.89 -8.40
N PHE A 64 2.67 2.72 -9.71
CA PHE A 64 2.81 3.79 -10.69
C PHE A 64 1.40 4.17 -11.15
N HIS A 65 0.87 5.28 -10.64
CA HIS A 65 -0.55 5.63 -10.76
C HIS A 65 -0.89 6.39 -12.06
N THR A 66 0.08 7.14 -12.58
CA THR A 66 -0.10 8.00 -13.77
C THR A 66 0.83 7.58 -14.91
N GLU A 67 0.49 7.95 -16.14
CA GLU A 67 1.38 7.73 -17.30
C GLU A 67 2.73 8.43 -17.13
N LYS A 68 2.72 9.62 -16.52
CA LYS A 68 3.94 10.36 -16.16
C LYS A 68 4.85 9.55 -15.25
N ALA A 69 4.31 8.77 -14.31
CA ALA A 69 5.12 7.93 -13.43
C ALA A 69 5.88 6.84 -14.20
N LEU A 70 5.33 6.35 -15.30
CA LEU A 70 5.95 5.32 -16.13
C LEU A 70 7.23 5.82 -16.81
N THR A 71 7.39 7.12 -17.01
CA THR A 71 8.63 7.67 -17.61
C THR A 71 9.84 7.54 -16.69
N ALA A 72 9.64 7.21 -15.40
CA ALA A 72 10.72 6.90 -14.47
C ALA A 72 11.22 5.44 -14.59
N LEU A 73 10.50 4.59 -15.31
CA LEU A 73 10.89 3.19 -15.52
C LEU A 73 11.82 3.08 -16.72
N HIS A 74 12.97 2.44 -16.50
CA HIS A 74 13.91 2.08 -17.55
C HIS A 74 14.07 0.58 -17.56
N PHE A 75 13.74 -0.04 -18.69
CA PHE A 75 14.01 -1.46 -18.90
C PHE A 75 15.52 -1.68 -18.93
N ILE A 76 16.00 -2.63 -18.13
CA ILE A 76 17.41 -3.00 -18.07
C ILE A 76 17.64 -4.34 -18.79
N GLU A 77 16.96 -5.40 -18.34
CA GLU A 77 17.06 -6.74 -18.91
C GLU A 77 15.83 -7.59 -18.57
N ALA A 78 15.66 -8.71 -19.27
CA ALA A 78 14.65 -9.71 -18.97
C ALA A 78 15.28 -11.11 -19.03
N THR A 79 15.06 -11.90 -17.98
CA THR A 79 15.57 -13.27 -17.87
C THR A 79 14.39 -14.23 -17.81
N LYS A 80 14.40 -15.23 -18.69
CA LYS A 80 13.44 -16.33 -18.64
C LYS A 80 13.89 -17.32 -17.57
N ILE A 81 12.99 -17.65 -16.64
CA ILE A 81 13.22 -18.73 -15.67
C ILE A 81 12.50 -19.98 -16.19
N GLU A 82 13.24 -21.09 -16.27
CA GLU A 82 12.72 -22.43 -16.63
C GLU A 82 12.34 -23.23 -15.39
#